data_AF-A0A4Y3WN23-F1
#
_entry.id   AF-A0A4Y3WN23-F1
#
_cell.length_a   1.000
_cell.length_b   1.000
_cell.length_c   1.000
_cell.angle_alpha   90.00
_cell.angle_beta   90.00
_cell.angle_gamma   90.00
#
_symmetry.space_group_name_H-M   'P 1'
#
loop_
_entity.id
_entity.type
_entity.pdbx_description
1 polymer ?
#
loop_
_entity_poly.entity_id
_entity_poly.type
_entity_poly.pdbx_seq_one_letter_code
_entity_poly.pdbx_strand_id
1 'polypeptide(L)'
;MLPGVSTTDRREHDVKFGKLVDKAWEDKSAAEILAAPPSALEGLTEKHDQVLAGLGIKTVADLGNWKYAQRAAALVALGPLDK
;
A
#
# COMPACT_ATOMS: atom_id res chain seq x y z
N MET A 1 -24.45 41.31 -3.92
CA MET A 1 -24.73 39.99 -3.31
C MET A 1 -24.07 38.95 -4.20
N LEU A 2 -22.92 38.39 -3.79
CA LEU A 2 -22.16 37.46 -4.65
C LEU A 2 -22.86 36.09 -4.68
N PRO A 3 -22.94 35.42 -5.83
CA PRO A 3 -23.63 34.14 -5.98
C PRO A 3 -22.83 33.03 -5.30
N GLY A 4 -23.56 32.06 -4.74
CA GLY A 4 -23.01 30.96 -3.96
C GLY A 4 -22.01 30.10 -4.75
N VAL A 5 -20.82 29.93 -4.17
CA VAL A 5 -19.89 28.86 -4.53
C VAL A 5 -20.52 27.55 -4.08
N SER A 6 -21.01 26.75 -5.02
CA SER A 6 -21.45 25.38 -4.77
C SER A 6 -20.21 24.54 -4.48
N THR A 7 -20.07 24.07 -3.24
CA THR A 7 -18.93 23.27 -2.72
C THR A 7 -18.82 21.86 -3.33
N THR A 8 -19.42 21.61 -4.49
CA THR A 8 -19.65 20.24 -4.99
C THR A 8 -18.61 19.73 -6.01
N ASP A 9 -17.63 20.52 -6.46
CA ASP A 9 -16.53 19.98 -7.29
C ASP A 9 -15.34 19.49 -6.43
N ARG A 10 -15.58 18.59 -5.48
CA ARG A 10 -14.51 17.64 -5.11
C ARG A 10 -14.65 16.49 -6.08
N ARG A 11 -13.99 16.58 -7.23
CA ARG A 11 -13.79 15.43 -8.12
C ARG A 11 -13.13 14.34 -7.29
N GLU A 12 -13.93 13.39 -6.81
CA GLU A 12 -13.47 12.12 -6.25
C GLU A 12 -12.68 11.44 -7.38
N HIS A 13 -11.35 11.57 -7.31
CA HIS A 13 -10.50 10.78 -8.18
C HIS A 13 -10.40 9.42 -7.53
N ASP A 14 -11.09 8.44 -8.12
CA ASP A 14 -10.98 7.05 -7.72
C ASP A 14 -9.53 6.61 -7.95
N VAL A 15 -8.77 6.43 -6.86
CA VAL A 15 -7.38 5.99 -6.95
C VAL A 15 -7.40 4.52 -7.36
N LYS A 16 -6.94 4.24 -8.58
CA LYS A 16 -6.74 2.86 -9.04
C LYS A 16 -5.35 2.39 -8.63
N PHE A 17 -5.30 1.33 -7.83
CA PHE A 17 -4.05 0.76 -7.33
C PHE A 17 -3.34 -0.13 -8.35
N GLY A 18 -4.06 -0.64 -9.36
CA GLY A 18 -3.51 -1.42 -10.46
C GLY A 18 -2.56 -2.52 -9.97
N LYS A 19 -1.37 -2.60 -10.60
CA LYS A 19 -0.35 -3.63 -10.32
C LYS A 19 0.32 -3.58 -8.94
N LEU A 20 -0.11 -2.70 -8.06
CA LEU A 20 0.35 -2.72 -6.67
C LEU A 20 -0.32 -3.84 -5.87
N VAL A 21 -1.53 -4.22 -6.28
CA VAL A 21 -2.39 -5.14 -5.54
C VAL A 21 -2.86 -6.27 -6.45
N ASP A 22 -3.22 -7.40 -5.85
CA ASP A 22 -3.91 -8.47 -6.56
C ASP A 22 -5.23 -7.92 -7.15
N LYS A 23 -5.67 -8.52 -8.26
CA LYS A 23 -6.86 -8.09 -8.99
C LYS A 23 -8.11 -7.97 -8.11
N ALA A 24 -8.22 -8.78 -7.05
CA ALA A 24 -9.35 -8.71 -6.11
C ALA A 24 -9.39 -7.41 -5.27
N TRP A 25 -8.31 -6.61 -5.28
CA TRP A 25 -8.13 -5.43 -4.45
C TRP A 25 -8.03 -4.11 -5.24
N GLU A 26 -8.06 -4.14 -6.57
CA GLU A 26 -7.89 -2.93 -7.41
C GLU A 26 -8.98 -1.86 -7.20
N ASP A 27 -10.19 -2.28 -6.83
CA ASP A 27 -11.35 -1.41 -6.57
C ASP A 27 -11.57 -1.12 -5.07
N LYS A 28 -10.62 -1.49 -4.22
CA LYS A 28 -10.68 -1.27 -2.77
C LYS A 28 -10.09 0.08 -2.39
N SER A 29 -10.57 0.66 -1.31
CA SER A 29 -9.97 1.87 -0.75
C SER A 29 -8.57 1.58 -0.18
N ALA A 30 -7.71 2.62 -0.11
CA ALA A 30 -6.40 2.49 0.53
C ALA A 30 -6.49 1.94 1.95
N ALA A 31 -7.51 2.34 2.71
CA ALA A 31 -7.73 1.87 4.08
C ALA A 31 -8.04 0.36 4.13
N GLU A 32 -8.86 -0.14 3.20
CA GLU A 32 -9.13 -1.57 3.08
C GLU A 32 -7.88 -2.35 2.68
N ILE A 33 -7.09 -1.85 1.73
CA ILE A 33 -5.83 -2.49 1.31
C ILE A 33 -4.82 -2.52 2.45
N LEU A 34 -4.70 -1.43 3.21
CA LEU A 34 -3.77 -1.36 4.35
C LEU A 34 -4.13 -2.34 5.46
N ALA A 35 -5.42 -2.63 5.66
CA ALA A 35 -5.90 -3.63 6.62
C ALA A 35 -5.86 -5.07 6.08
N ALA A 36 -5.63 -5.24 4.78
CA ALA A 36 -5.57 -6.54 4.10
C ALA A 36 -4.31 -7.33 4.47
N PRO A 37 -4.32 -8.67 4.33
CA PRO A 37 -3.10 -9.47 4.45
C PRO A 37 -2.08 -9.16 3.33
N PRO A 38 -0.78 -9.49 3.50
CA PRO A 38 0.24 -9.27 2.48
C PRO A 38 -0.10 -9.86 1.10
N SER A 39 -0.80 -10.99 1.03
CA SER A 39 -1.31 -11.60 -0.22
C SER A 39 -2.27 -10.72 -1.02
N ALA A 40 -2.74 -9.61 -0.46
CA ALA A 40 -3.44 -8.57 -1.22
C ALA A 40 -2.53 -7.81 -2.19
N LEU A 41 -1.21 -7.91 -2.04
CA LEU A 41 -0.23 -7.36 -2.99
C LEU A 41 -0.04 -8.32 -4.17
N GLU A 42 0.14 -7.76 -5.37
CA GLU A 42 0.39 -8.58 -6.57
C GLU A 42 1.65 -9.44 -6.37
N GLY A 43 1.55 -10.74 -6.70
CA GLY A 43 2.66 -11.68 -6.63
C GLY A 43 2.87 -12.35 -5.27
N LEU A 44 2.09 -12.01 -4.25
CA LEU A 44 2.05 -12.73 -2.97
C LEU A 44 0.89 -13.73 -2.92
N THR A 45 1.02 -14.72 -2.05
CA THR A 45 0.04 -15.80 -1.85
C THR A 45 -0.18 -16.04 -0.37
N GLU A 46 -1.23 -16.76 0.01
CA GLU A 46 -1.53 -17.09 1.40
C GLU A 46 -0.35 -17.78 2.14
N LYS A 47 0.50 -18.51 1.42
CA LYS A 47 1.71 -19.10 2.01
C LYS A 47 2.69 -18.03 2.51
N HIS A 48 2.79 -16.89 1.80
CA HIS A 48 3.62 -15.77 2.21
C HIS A 48 3.06 -15.09 3.46
N ASP A 49 1.72 -15.01 3.59
CA ASP A 49 1.08 -14.47 4.79
C ASP A 49 1.48 -15.25 6.04
N GLN A 50 1.53 -16.59 5.94
CA GLN A 50 1.94 -17.45 7.05
C GLN A 50 3.40 -17.20 7.46
N VAL A 51 4.30 -17.05 6.48
CA VAL A 51 5.72 -16.76 6.74
C VAL A 51 5.88 -15.39 7.37
N LEU A 52 5.21 -14.37 6.83
CA LEU A 52 5.27 -12.99 7.31
C LEU A 52 4.61 -12.84 8.69
N ALA A 53 3.54 -13.58 8.97
CA ALA A 53 2.91 -13.61 10.29
C ALA A 53 3.88 -14.11 11.37
N GLY A 54 4.78 -15.05 11.04
CA GLY A 54 5.88 -15.49 11.91
C GLY A 54 6.86 -14.37 12.29
N LEU A 55 6.91 -13.28 11.50
CA LEU A 55 7.69 -12.07 11.76
C LEU A 55 6.87 -10.94 12.37
N GLY A 56 5.61 -11.21 12.73
CA GLY A 56 4.67 -10.23 13.28
C GLY A 56 4.01 -9.33 12.22
N ILE A 57 4.13 -9.66 10.94
CA ILE A 57 3.54 -8.89 9.83
C ILE A 57 2.26 -9.59 9.39
N LYS A 58 1.10 -8.98 9.66
CA LYS A 58 -0.21 -9.58 9.34
C LYS A 58 -0.99 -8.79 8.32
N THR A 59 -0.62 -7.54 8.11
CA THR A 59 -1.27 -6.63 7.18
C THR A 59 -0.29 -5.96 6.23
N VAL A 60 -0.80 -5.41 5.12
CA VAL A 60 -0.02 -4.55 4.21
C VAL A 60 0.56 -3.34 4.97
N ALA A 61 -0.20 -2.77 5.91
CA ALA A 61 0.29 -1.70 6.78
C ALA A 61 1.47 -2.15 7.66
N ASP A 62 1.42 -3.36 8.22
CA ASP A 62 2.53 -3.90 9.01
C ASP A 62 3.78 -4.05 8.15
N LEU A 63 3.64 -4.56 6.92
CA LEU A 63 4.74 -4.74 5.99
C LEU A 63 5.37 -3.41 5.59
N GLY A 64 4.55 -2.42 5.21
CA GLY A 64 5.01 -1.09 4.82
C GLY A 64 5.67 -0.30 5.96
N ASN A 65 5.25 -0.54 7.21
CA ASN A 65 5.84 0.07 8.40
C ASN A 65 6.96 -0.78 9.02
N TRP A 66 7.32 -1.91 8.41
CA TRP A 66 8.33 -2.80 8.97
C TRP A 66 9.72 -2.19 8.84
N LYS A 67 10.38 -1.97 9.98
CA LYS A 67 11.69 -1.31 10.05
C LYS A 67 12.75 -1.93 9.12
N TYR A 68 12.71 -3.24 8.90
CA TYR A 68 13.69 -3.92 8.05
C TYR A 68 13.43 -3.67 6.55
N ALA A 69 12.16 -3.67 6.13
CA ALA A 69 11.78 -3.29 4.76
C ALA A 69 12.17 -1.84 4.46
N GLN A 70 11.87 -0.92 5.38
CA GLN A 70 12.22 0.50 5.24
C GLN A 70 13.75 0.72 5.16
N ARG A 71 14.52 0.03 6.01
CA ARG A 71 16.00 0.09 5.95
C ARG A 71 16.55 -0.47 4.64
N ALA A 72 16.03 -1.61 4.17
CA ALA A 72 16.45 -2.19 2.90
C ALA A 72 16.15 -1.24 1.72
N ALA A 73 14.95 -0.66 1.67
CA ALA A 73 14.58 0.33 0.66
C ALA A 73 15.49 1.57 0.70
N ALA A 74 15.81 2.07 1.90
CA ALA A 74 16.75 3.18 2.06
C ALA A 74 18.17 2.83 1.58
N LEU A 75 18.68 1.63 1.88
CA LEU A 75 19.98 1.18 1.40
C LEU A 75 20.04 1.06 -0.12
N VAL A 76 18.97 0.55 -0.75
CA VAL A 76 18.85 0.51 -2.22
C VAL A 76 18.91 1.93 -2.82
N ALA A 77 18.23 2.89 -2.19
CA ALA A 77 18.25 4.29 -2.64
C ALA A 77 19.62 4.97 -2.45
N LEU A 78 20.37 4.59 -1.42
CA LEU A 78 21.70 5.13 -1.11
C LEU A 78 22.82 4.50 -1.94
N GLY A 79 22.68 3.24 -2.38
CA GLY A 79 23.72 2.50 -3.11
C GLY A 79 24.36 3.26 -4.28
N PRO A 80 23.61 4.01 -5.12
CA PRO A 80 24.20 4.82 -6.19
C PRO A 80 25.07 6.01 -5.72
N LEU A 81 24.92 6.43 -4.47
CA LEU A 81 25.64 7.58 -3.87
C LEU A 81 26.92 7.14 -3.14
N ASP A 82 26.95 5.89 -2.67
CA ASP A 82 28.09 5.30 -1.95
C ASP A 82 29.03 4.62 -2.97
N LYS A 83 30.11 5.32 -3.34
CA LYS A 83 31.13 4.85 -4.30
C LYS A 83 32.41 4.41 -3.61
#